data_AF-A0A6C0DIA6-F1
#
_entry.id   AF-A0A6C0DIA6-F1
#
_cell.length_a   1.000
_cell.length_b   1.000
_cell.length_c   1.000
_cell.angle_alpha   90.00
_cell.angle_beta   90.00
_cell.angle_gamma   90.00
#
_symmetry.space_group_name_H-M   'P 1'
#
loop_
_entity.id
_entity.type
_entity.pdbx_description
1 polymer ?
#
loop_
_entity_poly.entity_id
_entity_poly.type
_entity_poly.pdbx_seq_one_letter_code
_entity_poly.pdbx_strand_id
1 'polypeptide(L)' 'MLKISWKFAMILIIGAGLILLGLSGFREGFQAGMPGRRCGVDLPTCPPGTQCMNGFCETPKAPALPKNELPVYP' A
#
# COMPACT_ATOMS: atom_id res chain seq x y z
N MET A 1 -39.33 2.54 15.60
CA MET A 1 -39.03 2.14 14.20
C MET A 1 -38.46 3.34 13.48
N LEU A 2 -37.15 3.37 13.23
CA LEU A 2 -36.49 4.50 12.60
C LEU A 2 -36.89 4.56 11.11
N LYS A 3 -37.73 5.51 10.72
CA LYS A 3 -38.10 5.71 9.31
C LYS A 3 -37.03 6.58 8.66
N ILE A 4 -36.00 5.92 8.12
CA ILE A 4 -35.00 6.60 7.29
C ILE A 4 -35.66 7.01 5.96
N SER A 5 -35.63 8.31 5.66
CA SER A 5 -36.04 8.80 4.34
C SER A 5 -35.03 8.35 3.29
N TRP A 6 -35.53 7.99 2.10
CA TRP A 6 -34.74 7.54 0.96
C TRP A 6 -33.57 8.47 0.63
N LYS A 7 -33.76 9.78 0.81
CA LYS A 7 -32.71 10.79 0.61
C LYS A 7 -31.53 10.59 1.56
N PHE A 8 -31.78 10.30 2.83
CA PHE A 8 -30.73 10.01 3.82
C PHE A 8 -30.05 8.67 3.56
N ALA A 9 -30.82 7.66 3.12
CA ALA A 9 -30.24 6.38 2.71
C ALA A 9 -29.25 6.54 1.55
N MET A 10 -29.61 7.32 0.52
CA MET A 10 -28.73 7.59 -0.63
C MET A 10 -27.44 8.32 -0.22
N ILE A 11 -27.54 9.33 0.66
CA ILE A 11 -26.37 10.05 1.15
C ILE A 11 -25.42 9.12 1.92
N LEU A 12 -25.97 8.24 2.77
CA LEU A 12 -25.16 7.27 3.53
C LEU A 12 -24.45 6.28 2.62
N ILE A 13 -25.12 5.77 1.58
CA ILE A 13 -24.52 4.83 0.62
C ILE A 13 -23.38 5.51 -0.16
N ILE A 14 -23.61 6.72 -0.66
CA ILE A 14 -22.59 7.47 -1.41
C ILE A 14 -21.41 7.80 -0.50
N GLY A 15 -21.68 8.27 0.73
CA GLY A 15 -20.63 8.59 1.72
C GLY A 15 -19.79 7.36 2.08
N ALA A 16 -20.43 6.23 2.36
CA ALA A 16 -19.73 4.97 2.63
C ALA A 16 -18.90 4.51 1.42
N GLY A 17 -19.44 4.63 0.21
CA GLY A 17 -18.72 4.31 -1.02
C GLY A 17 -17.46 5.17 -1.22
N LEU A 18 -17.56 6.48 -0.99
CA LEU A 18 -16.43 7.41 -1.09
C LEU A 18 -15.35 7.13 -0.03
N ILE A 19 -15.76 6.81 1.21
CA ILE A 19 -14.82 6.46 2.28
C ILE A 19 -14.09 5.16 1.93
N LEU A 20 -14.81 4.12 1.51
CA LEU A 20 -14.19 2.85 1.10
C LEU A 20 -13.24 3.02 -0.09
N LEU A 21 -13.61 3.86 -1.05
CA LEU A 21 -12.76 4.18 -2.20
C LEU A 21 -11.49 4.93 -1.77
N GLY A 22 -11.60 5.90 -0.85
CA GLY A 22 -10.43 6.56 -0.25
C GLY A 22 -9.53 5.61 0.54
N LEU A 23 -10.12 4.68 1.28
CA LEU A 23 -9.38 3.68 2.06
C LEU A 23 -8.65 2.66 1.17
N SER A 24 -9.17 2.35 -0.01
CA SER A 24 -8.53 1.44 -0.97
C SER A 24 -7.19 1.93 -1.51
N GLY A 25 -6.88 3.22 -1.34
CA GLY A 25 -5.59 3.81 -1.69
C GLY A 25 -4.46 3.54 -0.69
N PHE A 26 -4.78 3.11 0.54
CA PHE A 26 -3.76 2.71 1.52
C PHE A 26 -3.27 1.30 1.20
N ARG A 27 -2.37 1.23 0.22
CA ARG A 27 -1.66 -0.01 -0.11
C ARG A 27 -0.67 -0.33 1.01
N GLU A 28 -1.03 -1.27 1.87
CA GLU A 28 -0.03 -2.03 2.63
C GLU A 28 0.96 -2.62 1.60
N GLY A 29 2.26 -2.59 1.88
CA GLY A 29 3.35 -2.81 0.89
C GLY A 29 3.40 -4.16 0.17
N PHE A 30 2.34 -4.95 0.19
CA PHE A 30 2.14 -6.15 -0.60
C PHE A 30 1.70 -5.79 -2.03
N GLN A 31 2.63 -5.83 -2.98
CA GLN A 31 2.33 -5.63 -4.40
C GLN A 31 1.71 -6.88 -5.07
N ALA A 32 0.78 -7.57 -4.41
CA ALA A 32 0.15 -8.75 -5.00
C ALA A 32 -0.69 -8.35 -6.23
N GLY A 33 -0.22 -8.71 -7.44
CA GLY A 33 -0.95 -8.49 -8.69
C GLY A 33 -0.51 -7.30 -9.55
N MET A 34 0.59 -6.63 -9.20
CA MET A 34 1.14 -5.53 -10.00
C MET A 34 1.97 -6.03 -11.21
N PRO A 35 2.07 -5.25 -12.31
CA PRO A 35 3.03 -5.53 -13.37
C PRO A 35 4.45 -5.42 -12.83
N GLY A 36 5.29 -6.42 -13.12
CA GLY A 36 6.66 -6.47 -12.63
C GLY A 36 7.25 -7.89 -12.73
N ARG A 37 8.56 -8.00 -12.52
CA ARG A 37 9.24 -9.30 -12.50
C ARG A 37 9.06 -9.94 -11.11
N ARG A 38 8.41 -11.10 -11.07
CA ARG A 38 8.23 -11.87 -9.83
C ARG A 38 9.52 -12.56 -9.41
N CYS A 39 9.69 -12.74 -8.11
CA CYS A 39 10.82 -13.41 -7.49
C CYS A 39 10.37 -14.23 -6.27
N GLY A 40 11.19 -15.18 -5.84
CA GLY A 40 10.86 -16.12 -4.77
C GLY A 40 11.77 -17.36 -4.83
N VAL A 41 11.46 -18.36 -4.01
CA VAL A 41 12.24 -19.61 -3.91
C VAL A 41 12.28 -20.37 -5.24
N ASP A 42 11.14 -20.46 -5.93
CA ASP A 42 10.99 -21.21 -7.19
C ASP A 42 10.91 -20.31 -8.43
N LEU A 43 11.38 -19.06 -8.32
CA LEU A 43 11.31 -18.06 -9.38
C LEU A 43 12.72 -17.55 -9.75
N PRO A 44 12.89 -16.99 -10.95
CA PRO A 44 14.17 -16.42 -11.36
C PRO A 44 14.66 -15.35 -10.38
N THR A 45 15.97 -15.31 -10.18
CA THR A 45 16.62 -14.26 -9.38
C THR A 45 16.39 -12.88 -10.00
N CYS A 46 16.35 -11.85 -9.14
CA CYS A 46 16.22 -10.47 -9.57
C CYS A 46 17.47 -9.97 -10.31
N PRO A 47 17.31 -9.07 -11.30
CA PRO A 47 18.44 -8.48 -12.01
C PRO A 47 19.34 -7.67 -11.06
N PRO A 48 20.63 -7.49 -11.42
CA PRO A 48 21.57 -6.68 -10.63
C PRO A 48 21.00 -5.30 -10.30
N GLY A 49 21.20 -4.84 -9.06
CA GLY A 49 20.67 -3.56 -8.58
C GLY A 49 19.23 -3.60 -8.07
N THR A 50 18.55 -4.74 -8.15
CA THR A 50 17.22 -4.96 -7.55
C THR A 50 17.26 -6.08 -6.52
N GLN A 51 16.32 -6.08 -5.58
CA GLN A 51 16.17 -7.09 -4.54
C GLN A 51 14.75 -7.64 -4.55
N CYS A 52 14.59 -8.88 -4.09
CA CYS A 52 13.28 -9.48 -3.97
C CYS A 52 12.56 -8.92 -2.75
N MET A 53 11.52 -8.11 -2.98
CA MET A 53 10.71 -7.47 -1.94
C MET A 53 9.24 -7.84 -2.16
N ASN A 54 8.66 -8.58 -1.21
CA ASN A 54 7.25 -9.02 -1.27
C ASN A 54 6.87 -9.77 -2.56
N GLY A 55 7.78 -10.58 -3.11
CA GLY A 55 7.56 -11.41 -4.30
C GLY A 55 7.81 -10.70 -5.63
N PHE A 56 8.32 -9.46 -5.62
CA PHE A 56 8.67 -8.69 -6.81
C PHE A 56 10.09 -8.13 -6.73
N CYS A 57 10.73 -8.00 -7.89
CA CYS A 57 12.05 -7.37 -7.99
C CYS A 57 11.91 -5.85 -7.96
N GLU A 58 12.41 -5.24 -6.90
CA GLU A 58 12.31 -3.81 -6.65
C GLU A 58 13.70 -3.21 -6.39
N THR A 59 13.87 -1.94 -6.74
CA THR A 59 15.10 -1.22 -6.38
C THR A 59 15.07 -0.93 -4.88
N PRO A 60 16.09 -1.33 -4.11
CA PRO A 60 16.14 -1.02 -2.70
C PRO A 60 16.30 0.49 -2.51
N LYS A 61 15.19 1.20 -2.34
CA LYS A 61 15.20 2.59 -1.91
C LYS A 61 15.38 2.56 -0.40
N ALA A 62 16.62 2.81 0.06
CA ALA A 62 16.87 2.94 1.48
C ALA A 62 15.91 4.00 2.05
N PRO A 63 15.07 3.67 3.05
CA PRO A 63 14.26 4.66 3.71
C PRO A 63 15.22 5.66 4.36
N ALA A 64 15.22 6.89 3.85
CA ALA A 64 15.93 7.98 4.49
C ALA A 64 15.05 8.47 5.64
N LEU A 65 15.50 8.25 6.87
CA LEU A 65 14.92 8.96 7.99
C LEU A 65 15.18 10.46 7.77
N PRO A 66 14.18 11.34 8.01
CA PRO A 66 14.44 12.76 8.03
C PRO A 66 15.54 13.04 9.06
N LYS A 67 16.43 13.98 8.74
CA LYS A 67 17.45 14.42 9.69
C LYS A 67 16.75 14.87 10.96
N ASN A 68 17.09 14.25 12.10
CA ASN A 68 16.61 14.66 13.41
C ASN A 68 17.76 15.27 14.22
N GLU A 69 17.40 16.03 15.25
CA GLU A 69 18.37 16.65 16.17
C GLU A 69 18.69 15.74 17.37
N LEU A 70 18.23 14.49 17.34
CA LEU A 70 18.44 13.57 18.45
C LEU A 70 19.91 13.18 18.49
N PRO A 71 20.56 13.21 19.67
CA PRO A 71 21.94 12.79 19.79
C PRO A 71 22.03 11.30 19.46
N VAL A 72 22.76 10.97 18.39
CA VAL A 72 23.14 9.59 18.08
C VAL A 72 24.44 9.34 18.84
N TYR A 73 24.36 8.64 19.96
CA TYR A 73 25.58 8.14 20.62
C TYR A 73 26.20 7.04 19.74
N PRO A 74 27.54 7.03 19.57
CA PRO A 74 28.25 6.03 18.79
C PRO A 74 28.21 4.63 19.39
#